data_AF-A0A3L8DUQ1-F1
#
_entry.id   AF-A0A3L8DUQ1-F1
#
_cell.length_a   1.000
_cell.length_b   1.000
_cell.length_c   1.000
_cell.angle_alpha   90.00
_cell.angle_beta   90.00
_cell.angle_gamma   90.00
#
_symmetry.space_group_name_H-M   'P 1'
#
loop_
_entity.id
_entity.type
_entity.pdbx_description
1 polymer ?
#
loop_
_entity_poly.entity_id
_entity_poly.type
_entity_poly.pdbx_seq_one_letter_code
_entity_poly.pdbx_strand_id
1 'polypeptide(L)'
;MTSNLLVFIPQELCSKPSGYLLGKVVHDTCSDLKKIYVVTVRKENSHELSRCTLSTIGHYSSTDVATKGFLDRKSPDWVEIAVSETGQSNEYHLTNIVLNNKKLSPSTTRTTIILYDQRALQETELFEDKVASGDHFYELVKLIQSKRDELRNRSKFVHVYETLLLCHMVFYLYPVLFLSKVTETLLPVLKYSSLGLHIYDWLENIKWMLVTVIHNKGFRLKTGNYALAIITDVALGIFVLRLLEYYVEDMLPSQLLLNNAERVVETLKDLINWLMGAPAGLKLNHALNDIMGKFFLYHIQLWWTFLIFSKPLMDLAFKVLLLFGKLGITFQISIAADLFALVSFHTYCIYVYAARLFNIQLRGITALFRLFLGKKKNPLRQRVDSCQYQTDQLFLGTLSFTIFLFLMPTTWVYYTVFTLLRLASIGFGGFLTRLKFYLQVVPIYTFWKWLLRSYSTCSTVDIKLHPCCAEPITTLSMTMVVAPWRHTWKRCIPDTVICHPAIEWRTILHNIIWGKLLYPL
;
A
#
# COMPACT_ATOMS: atom_id res chain seq x y z
N MET A 1 14.33 16.56 -47.94
CA MET A 1 13.77 15.91 -46.75
C MET A 1 14.46 16.51 -45.55
N THR A 2 13.73 17.26 -44.72
CA THR A 2 14.27 17.88 -43.50
C THR A 2 14.41 16.78 -42.44
N SER A 3 15.58 16.19 -42.33
CA SER A 3 15.86 15.26 -41.22
C SER A 3 15.80 16.06 -39.92
N ASN A 4 14.95 15.68 -38.98
CA ASN A 4 14.92 16.30 -37.66
C ASN A 4 15.94 15.61 -36.77
N LEU A 5 16.82 16.40 -36.15
CA LEU A 5 17.89 15.90 -35.27
C LEU A 5 17.64 16.35 -33.83
N LEU A 6 17.54 15.38 -32.92
CA LEU A 6 17.45 15.61 -31.49
C LEU A 6 18.75 15.17 -30.82
N VAL A 7 19.46 16.12 -30.20
CA VAL A 7 20.71 15.85 -29.48
C VAL A 7 20.51 16.11 -28.00
N PHE A 8 20.63 15.08 -27.18
CA PHE A 8 20.57 15.18 -25.72
C PHE A 8 21.98 15.31 -25.16
N ILE A 9 22.26 16.40 -24.46
CA ILE A 9 23.58 16.73 -23.91
C ILE A 9 23.46 16.92 -22.39
N PRO A 10 24.35 16.32 -21.58
CA PRO A 10 24.35 16.57 -20.14
C PRO A 10 24.87 17.97 -19.83
N GLN A 11 24.19 18.71 -18.95
CA GLN A 11 24.63 20.06 -18.53
C GLN A 11 26.03 20.08 -17.88
N GLU A 12 26.42 18.98 -17.23
CA GLU A 12 27.75 18.82 -16.63
C GLU A 12 28.88 18.67 -17.65
N LEU A 13 28.59 18.67 -18.96
CA LEU A 13 29.61 18.51 -19.99
C LEU A 13 30.62 19.65 -19.98
N CYS A 14 30.20 20.88 -19.64
CA CYS A 14 31.07 22.05 -19.62
C CYS A 14 32.21 21.96 -18.60
N SER A 15 32.02 21.22 -17.51
CA SER A 15 33.02 21.10 -16.44
C SER A 15 34.02 19.95 -16.67
N LYS A 16 33.85 19.17 -17.74
CA LYS A 16 34.71 18.03 -18.07
C LYS A 16 35.79 18.41 -19.10
N PRO A 17 36.99 17.79 -19.05
CA PRO A 17 38.05 18.05 -20.02
C PRO A 17 37.67 17.54 -21.41
N SER A 18 38.35 18.05 -22.45
CA SER A 18 38.17 17.61 -23.84
C SER A 18 38.40 16.10 -24.02
N GLY A 19 37.65 15.49 -24.93
CA GLY A 19 37.76 14.06 -25.20
C GLY A 19 36.63 13.48 -26.05
N TYR A 20 36.60 12.15 -26.13
CA TYR A 20 35.65 11.40 -26.93
C TYR A 20 34.27 11.28 -26.26
N LEU A 21 33.21 11.62 -27.00
CA LEU A 21 31.82 11.49 -26.56
C LEU A 21 31.34 10.04 -26.65
N LEU A 22 30.78 9.54 -25.56
CA LEU A 22 30.19 8.21 -25.46
C LEU A 22 28.66 8.31 -25.31
N GLY A 23 27.93 7.49 -26.05
CA GLY A 23 26.47 7.52 -26.00
C GLY A 23 25.77 6.46 -26.83
N LYS A 24 24.55 6.75 -27.29
CA LYS A 24 23.79 5.91 -28.24
C LYS A 24 23.10 6.76 -29.30
N VAL A 25 23.15 6.31 -30.56
CA VAL A 25 22.33 6.85 -31.65
C VAL A 25 21.13 5.93 -31.87
N VAL A 26 19.92 6.50 -31.92
CA VAL A 26 18.68 5.78 -32.22
C VAL A 26 18.02 6.46 -33.40
N HIS A 27 17.69 5.69 -34.44
CA HIS A 27 16.95 6.17 -35.59
C HIS A 27 15.51 5.66 -35.49
N ASP A 28 14.56 6.59 -35.44
CA ASP A 28 13.14 6.27 -35.50
C ASP A 28 12.67 6.33 -36.96
N THR A 29 12.41 5.16 -37.52
CA THR A 29 12.00 5.00 -38.93
C THR A 29 10.60 5.53 -39.20
N CYS A 30 9.77 5.70 -38.17
CA CYS A 30 8.39 6.16 -38.31
C CYS A 30 8.26 7.69 -38.39
N SER A 31 9.20 8.43 -37.79
CA SER A 31 9.17 9.90 -37.71
C SER A 31 10.32 10.60 -38.48
N ASP A 32 11.15 9.83 -39.20
CA ASP A 32 12.40 10.26 -39.86
C ASP A 32 13.27 11.14 -38.95
N LEU A 33 13.34 10.74 -37.68
CA LEU A 33 13.98 11.48 -36.61
C LEU A 33 15.19 10.69 -36.09
N LYS A 34 16.36 11.34 -36.10
CA LYS A 34 17.58 10.79 -35.51
C LYS A 34 17.77 11.37 -34.11
N LYS A 35 17.93 10.49 -33.13
CA LYS A 35 18.16 10.82 -31.71
C LYS A 35 19.59 10.48 -31.35
N ILE A 36 20.31 11.44 -30.80
CA ILE A 36 21.67 11.25 -30.30
C ILE A 36 21.66 11.51 -28.81
N TYR A 37 21.89 10.46 -28.03
CA TYR A 37 21.97 10.53 -26.58
C TYR A 37 23.44 10.54 -26.15
N VAL A 38 23.97 11.70 -25.77
CA VAL A 38 25.33 11.84 -25.23
C VAL A 38 25.27 11.57 -23.73
N VAL A 39 26.10 10.67 -23.20
CA VAL A 39 26.02 10.23 -21.79
C VAL A 39 27.23 10.64 -20.97
N THR A 40 28.44 10.55 -21.53
CA THR A 40 29.68 10.91 -20.83
C THR A 40 30.82 11.19 -21.82
N VAL A 41 31.93 11.74 -21.31
CA VAL A 41 33.17 12.02 -22.05
C VAL A 41 34.27 11.09 -21.55
N ARG A 42 35.06 10.55 -22.48
CA ARG A 42 36.31 9.85 -22.20
C ARG A 42 37.49 10.77 -22.51
N LYS A 43 38.36 11.01 -21.53
CA LYS A 43 39.57 11.83 -21.70
C LYS A 43 40.54 11.17 -22.68
N GLU A 44 41.22 11.98 -23.50
CA GLU A 44 42.15 11.50 -24.56
C GLU A 44 43.33 10.67 -24.03
N ASN A 45 43.81 10.92 -22.81
CA ASN A 45 45.06 10.34 -22.28
C ASN A 45 44.90 9.27 -21.20
N SER A 46 43.70 8.71 -20.98
CA SER A 46 43.52 7.63 -19.99
C SER A 46 43.55 6.26 -20.65
N HIS A 47 44.63 5.49 -20.44
CA HIS A 47 44.70 4.04 -20.63
C HIS A 47 43.88 3.27 -19.55
N GLU A 48 42.80 3.85 -19.03
CA GLU A 48 41.89 3.13 -18.15
C GLU A 48 41.06 2.15 -19.00
N LEU A 49 41.43 0.88 -18.83
CA LEU A 49 40.80 -0.29 -19.40
C LEU A 49 39.27 -0.17 -19.41
N SER A 50 38.71 -0.35 -20.60
CA SER A 50 37.28 -0.31 -20.94
C SER A 50 36.36 -0.91 -19.87
N ARG A 51 35.56 -0.06 -19.22
CA ARG A 51 34.31 -0.51 -18.56
C ARG A 51 33.04 -0.02 -19.23
N CYS A 52 33.11 1.00 -20.08
CA CYS A 52 31.93 1.54 -20.78
C CYS A 52 31.71 0.83 -22.12
N THR A 53 30.57 0.17 -22.27
CA THR A 53 30.12 -0.51 -23.50
C THR A 53 29.42 0.42 -24.51
N LEU A 54 29.36 1.73 -24.21
CA LEU A 54 28.75 2.74 -25.06
C LEU A 54 29.63 3.02 -26.29
N SER A 55 28.99 3.26 -27.44
CA SER A 55 29.70 3.59 -28.68
C SER A 55 30.27 5.01 -28.63
N THR A 56 31.40 5.21 -29.32
CA THR A 56 31.98 6.53 -29.52
C THR A 56 31.20 7.26 -30.62
N ILE A 57 30.63 8.42 -30.28
CA ILE A 57 29.69 9.16 -31.14
C ILE A 57 30.26 10.53 -31.55
N GLY A 58 31.38 10.95 -30.98
CA GLY A 58 31.88 12.29 -31.27
C GLY A 58 33.10 12.72 -30.47
N HIS A 59 33.42 14.00 -30.61
CA HIS A 59 34.48 14.68 -29.86
C HIS A 59 33.96 15.98 -29.24
N TYR A 60 34.44 16.27 -28.03
CA TYR A 60 34.12 17.47 -27.27
C TYR A 60 35.39 18.30 -27.05
N SER A 61 35.35 19.57 -27.47
CA SER A 61 36.43 20.55 -27.31
C SER A 61 35.99 21.73 -26.45
N SER A 62 36.67 21.93 -25.31
CA SER A 62 36.40 23.01 -24.35
C SER A 62 36.99 24.37 -24.75
N THR A 63 37.78 24.43 -25.82
CA THR A 63 38.42 25.65 -26.34
C THR A 63 38.14 25.75 -27.83
N ASP A 64 37.79 26.94 -28.33
CA ASP A 64 37.59 27.24 -29.76
C ASP A 64 38.84 26.98 -30.63
N VAL A 65 39.97 26.63 -30.02
CA VAL A 65 41.14 26.14 -30.73
C VAL A 65 40.88 24.72 -31.22
N ALA A 66 40.65 24.60 -32.53
CA ALA A 66 40.64 23.35 -33.26
C ALA A 66 41.96 22.59 -33.05
N THR A 67 42.03 21.75 -32.03
CA THR A 67 43.11 20.79 -31.86
C THR A 67 42.99 19.77 -32.99
N LYS A 68 44.02 19.76 -33.86
CA LYS A 68 44.22 18.80 -34.94
C LYS A 68 44.14 17.37 -34.38
N GLY A 69 42.96 16.77 -34.45
CA GLY A 69 42.67 15.38 -34.11
C GLY A 69 41.84 14.69 -35.21
N PHE A 70 42.06 15.06 -36.48
CA PHE A 70 41.63 14.25 -37.61
C PHE A 70 42.46 12.97 -37.61
N LEU A 71 42.02 11.86 -36.99
CA LEU A 71 42.50 10.47 -37.27
C LEU A 71 41.95 9.44 -36.25
N ASP A 72 40.63 9.22 -36.20
CA ASP A 72 40.06 7.87 -36.01
C ASP A 72 38.52 7.91 -36.08
N ARG A 73 37.96 8.02 -37.28
CA ARG A 73 36.52 7.84 -37.50
C ARG A 73 36.20 6.35 -37.40
N LYS A 74 35.65 5.91 -36.26
CA LYS A 74 35.21 4.52 -36.07
C LYS A 74 33.69 4.32 -36.23
N SER A 75 32.89 5.39 -36.31
CA SER A 75 31.43 5.32 -36.36
C SER A 75 30.82 6.10 -37.54
N PRO A 76 29.69 5.63 -38.12
CA PRO A 76 29.06 6.25 -39.30
C PRO A 76 28.28 7.55 -39.00
N ASP A 77 27.93 7.77 -37.73
CA ASP A 77 27.32 9.00 -37.23
C ASP A 77 28.31 9.64 -36.22
N TRP A 78 28.75 10.87 -36.48
CA TRP A 78 29.77 11.60 -35.69
C TRP A 78 29.34 13.03 -35.42
N VAL A 79 29.44 13.47 -34.16
CA VAL A 79 29.05 14.81 -33.71
C VAL A 79 30.21 15.52 -33.02
N GLU A 80 30.53 16.74 -33.45
CA GLU A 80 31.50 17.61 -32.78
C GLU A 80 30.77 18.72 -32.03
N ILE A 81 31.05 18.83 -30.73
CA ILE A 81 30.43 19.80 -29.83
C ILE A 81 31.53 20.71 -29.29
N ALA A 82 31.40 22.02 -29.54
CA ALA A 82 32.22 23.06 -28.93
C ALA A 82 31.36 23.91 -27.98
N VAL A 83 32.00 24.46 -26.95
CA VAL A 83 31.35 25.39 -25.99
C VAL A 83 32.02 26.74 -26.13
N SER A 84 31.21 27.79 -26.32
CA SER A 84 31.68 29.17 -26.24
C SER A 84 31.19 29.79 -24.92
N GLU A 85 32.10 30.41 -24.17
CA GLU A 85 31.77 31.09 -22.91
C GLU A 85 31.41 32.55 -23.18
N THR A 86 30.12 32.86 -23.34
CA THR A 86 29.61 34.24 -23.43
C THR A 86 28.99 34.67 -22.11
N GLY A 87 29.83 35.08 -21.15
CA GLY A 87 29.54 36.01 -20.04
C GLY A 87 28.46 35.68 -18.99
N GLN A 88 27.39 34.95 -19.31
CA GLN A 88 26.30 34.59 -18.39
C GLN A 88 25.73 33.17 -18.63
N SER A 89 25.99 32.52 -19.76
CA SER A 89 25.60 31.14 -20.02
C SER A 89 26.54 30.44 -21.01
N ASN A 90 26.87 29.17 -20.73
CA ASN A 90 27.66 28.35 -21.65
C ASN A 90 26.78 27.94 -22.85
N GLU A 91 27.08 28.46 -24.04
CA GLU A 91 26.35 28.12 -25.26
C GLU A 91 27.07 26.95 -25.96
N TYR A 92 26.32 25.89 -26.23
CA TYR A 92 26.82 24.71 -26.97
C TYR A 92 26.61 24.94 -28.46
N HIS A 93 27.70 25.05 -29.22
CA HIS A 93 27.66 25.09 -30.67
C HIS A 93 28.05 23.73 -31.26
N LEU A 94 27.23 23.24 -32.17
CA LEU A 94 27.53 22.04 -32.96
C LEU A 94 28.37 22.47 -34.17
N THR A 95 29.66 22.17 -34.15
CA THR A 95 30.61 22.64 -35.17
C THR A 95 30.58 21.79 -36.44
N ASN A 96 30.47 20.46 -36.30
CA ASN A 96 30.29 19.54 -37.42
C ASN A 96 29.37 18.39 -37.04
N ILE A 97 28.37 18.11 -37.89
CA ILE A 97 27.50 16.94 -37.75
C ILE A 97 27.65 16.09 -39.01
N VAL A 98 28.17 14.88 -38.84
CA VAL A 98 28.26 13.87 -39.91
C VAL A 98 27.23 12.80 -39.61
N LEU A 99 26.22 12.67 -40.47
CA LEU A 99 25.18 11.64 -40.36
C LEU A 99 25.27 10.71 -41.57
N ASN A 100 25.28 9.40 -41.36
CA ASN A 100 25.42 8.39 -42.41
C ASN A 100 26.60 8.68 -43.37
N ASN A 101 27.77 9.03 -42.84
CA ASN A 101 28.97 9.44 -43.60
C ASN A 101 28.82 10.68 -44.51
N LYS A 102 27.72 11.45 -44.42
CA LYS A 102 27.55 12.74 -45.10
C LYS A 102 27.71 13.90 -44.11
N LYS A 103 28.54 14.87 -44.44
CA LYS A 103 28.72 16.10 -43.66
C LYS A 103 27.51 17.01 -43.90
N LEU A 104 26.69 17.25 -42.89
CA LEU A 104 25.60 18.22 -42.98
C LEU A 104 26.04 19.57 -42.39
N SER A 105 25.71 20.65 -43.07
CA SER A 105 25.79 21.99 -42.49
C SER A 105 24.61 22.20 -41.52
N PRO A 106 24.83 22.87 -40.37
CA PRO A 106 23.79 23.11 -39.36
C PRO A 106 22.61 23.96 -39.89
N SER A 107 22.77 24.62 -41.04
CA SER A 107 21.74 25.42 -41.73
C SER A 107 20.64 24.61 -42.42
N THR A 108 20.87 23.32 -42.72
CA THR A 108 19.96 22.51 -43.56
C THR A 108 19.07 21.57 -42.72
N THR A 109 19.32 21.48 -41.42
CA THR A 109 18.75 20.47 -40.51
C THR A 109 18.14 21.18 -39.31
N ARG A 110 16.85 20.96 -39.01
CA ARG A 110 16.26 21.45 -37.75
C ARG A 110 16.87 20.64 -36.60
N THR A 111 17.81 21.26 -35.92
CA THR A 111 18.54 20.65 -34.82
C THR A 111 18.03 21.22 -33.51
N THR A 112 17.52 20.34 -32.65
CA THR A 112 17.08 20.70 -31.31
C THR A 112 18.04 20.07 -30.30
N ILE A 113 18.69 20.91 -29.51
CA ILE A 113 19.58 20.51 -28.43
C ILE A 113 18.78 20.50 -27.14
N ILE A 114 18.77 19.37 -26.43
CA ILE A 114 18.15 19.23 -25.12
C ILE A 114 19.24 19.06 -24.07
N LEU A 115 19.41 20.08 -23.23
CA LEU A 115 20.32 20.09 -22.10
C LEU A 115 19.65 19.45 -20.90
N TYR A 116 20.12 18.28 -20.48
CA TYR A 116 19.51 17.54 -19.38
C TYR A 116 20.42 17.46 -18.14
N ASP A 117 19.79 17.43 -16.97
CA ASP A 117 20.48 17.17 -15.70
C ASP A 117 20.73 15.66 -15.53
N GLN A 118 22.00 15.26 -15.68
CA GLN A 118 22.41 13.86 -15.60
C GLN A 118 22.22 13.28 -14.19
N ARG A 119 22.44 14.06 -13.13
CA ARG A 119 22.29 13.58 -11.74
C ARG A 119 20.83 13.34 -11.41
N ALA A 120 19.95 14.27 -11.82
CA ALA A 120 18.52 14.13 -11.61
C ALA A 120 17.98 12.83 -12.25
N LEU A 121 18.30 12.57 -13.51
CA LEU A 121 17.86 11.35 -14.20
C LEU A 121 18.49 10.08 -13.62
N GLN A 122 19.74 10.16 -13.14
CA GLN A 122 20.38 9.05 -12.45
C GLN A 122 19.70 8.71 -11.13
N GLU A 123 19.15 9.66 -10.38
CA GLU A 123 18.56 9.40 -9.05
C GLU A 123 17.06 9.17 -9.06
N THR A 124 16.36 9.58 -10.12
CA THR A 124 14.89 9.41 -10.24
C THR A 124 14.45 7.94 -10.10
N GLU A 125 13.43 7.71 -9.26
CA GLU A 125 12.81 6.38 -9.07
C GLU A 125 11.31 6.36 -9.37
N LEU A 126 10.66 7.53 -9.50
CA LEU A 126 9.21 7.67 -9.69
C LEU A 126 8.81 8.01 -11.14
N PHE A 127 9.75 7.93 -12.08
CA PHE A 127 9.47 8.20 -13.49
C PHE A 127 8.40 7.23 -14.02
N GLU A 128 7.49 7.73 -14.86
CA GLU A 128 6.38 6.91 -15.35
C GLU A 128 6.87 5.92 -16.42
N ASP A 129 6.59 4.63 -16.22
CA ASP A 129 6.62 3.63 -17.30
C ASP A 129 5.44 3.89 -18.24
N LYS A 130 5.57 4.88 -19.12
CA LYS A 130 4.61 5.01 -20.22
C LYS A 130 4.92 3.93 -21.25
N VAL A 131 3.99 3.00 -21.40
CA VAL A 131 4.00 1.89 -22.38
C VAL A 131 4.02 2.40 -23.84
N ALA A 132 3.80 3.69 -24.06
CA ALA A 132 3.87 4.29 -25.39
C ALA A 132 5.33 4.32 -25.91
N SER A 133 5.66 3.36 -26.76
CA SER A 133 6.84 3.39 -27.62
C SER A 133 6.91 4.74 -28.33
N GLY A 134 7.90 5.57 -27.99
CA GLY A 134 8.08 6.90 -28.58
C GLY A 134 8.43 8.01 -27.60
N ASP A 135 8.41 7.81 -26.28
CA ASP A 135 8.88 8.83 -25.33
C ASP A 135 10.42 8.87 -25.28
N HIS A 136 11.01 9.94 -25.83
CA HIS A 136 12.46 10.13 -25.94
C HIS A 136 13.12 10.27 -24.57
N PHE A 137 12.38 10.79 -23.57
CA PHE A 137 12.90 10.95 -22.21
C PHE A 137 12.92 9.63 -21.45
N TYR A 138 11.94 8.75 -21.70
CA TYR A 138 11.94 7.41 -21.11
C TYR A 138 13.11 6.55 -21.64
N GLU A 139 13.39 6.60 -22.95
CA GLU A 139 14.56 5.96 -23.54
C GLU A 139 15.87 6.45 -22.91
N LEU A 140 16.01 7.77 -22.74
CA LEU A 140 17.16 8.40 -22.10
C LEU A 140 17.30 7.97 -20.63
N VAL A 141 16.22 8.00 -19.85
CA VAL A 141 16.20 7.58 -18.44
C VAL A 141 16.62 6.11 -18.32
N LYS A 142 16.06 5.21 -19.13
CA LYS A 142 16.40 3.78 -19.12
C LYS A 142 17.86 3.55 -19.49
N LEU A 143 18.38 4.31 -20.46
CA LEU A 143 19.77 4.22 -20.88
C LEU A 143 20.71 4.66 -19.76
N ILE A 144 20.44 5.82 -19.14
CA ILE A 144 21.22 6.34 -18.01
C ILE A 144 21.16 5.39 -16.81
N GLN A 145 19.99 4.86 -16.47
CA GLN A 145 19.81 3.91 -15.37
C GLN A 145 20.56 2.59 -15.61
N SER A 146 20.52 2.06 -16.84
CA SER A 146 21.27 0.83 -17.19
C SER A 146 22.78 0.98 -17.05
N LYS A 147 23.28 2.21 -17.20
CA LYS A 147 24.71 2.56 -17.11
C LYS A 147 25.09 3.20 -15.78
N ARG A 148 24.18 3.27 -14.81
CA ARG A 148 24.39 3.88 -13.48
C ARG A 148 25.62 3.30 -12.77
N ASP A 149 25.80 1.98 -12.82
CA ASP A 149 26.93 1.30 -12.16
C ASP A 149 28.28 1.51 -12.88
N GLU A 150 28.26 1.68 -14.21
CA GLU A 150 29.45 1.98 -15.01
C GLU A 150 29.87 3.46 -14.86
N LEU A 151 28.91 4.36 -14.67
CA LEU A 151 29.12 5.83 -14.58
C LEU A 151 29.51 6.30 -13.17
N ARG A 152 29.21 5.51 -12.13
CA ARG A 152 29.53 5.88 -10.74
C ARG A 152 30.98 5.52 -10.44
N ASN A 153 31.86 6.52 -10.34
CA ASN A 153 33.20 6.33 -9.75
C ASN A 153 33.03 5.98 -8.26
N ARG A 154 33.01 4.68 -7.95
CA ARG A 154 32.82 4.20 -6.58
C ARG A 154 34.10 4.39 -5.80
N SER A 155 34.04 5.18 -4.73
CA SER A 155 35.12 5.23 -3.75
C SER A 155 35.25 3.86 -3.05
N LYS A 156 36.45 3.51 -2.59
CA LYS A 156 36.69 2.26 -1.83
C LYS A 156 35.74 2.12 -0.63
N PHE A 157 35.39 3.25 0.00
CA PHE A 157 34.44 3.30 1.12
C PHE A 157 33.02 2.84 0.74
N VAL A 158 32.51 3.24 -0.43
CA VAL A 158 31.18 2.81 -0.90
C VAL A 158 31.15 1.30 -1.15
N HIS A 159 32.24 0.73 -1.68
CA HIS A 159 32.33 -0.71 -1.90
C HIS A 159 32.31 -1.50 -0.58
N VAL A 160 33.08 -1.07 0.42
CA VAL A 160 33.10 -1.68 1.76
C VAL A 160 31.73 -1.57 2.45
N TYR A 161 31.04 -0.44 2.30
CA TYR A 161 29.69 -0.26 2.84
C TYR A 161 28.67 -1.20 2.17
N GLU A 162 28.68 -1.30 0.84
CA GLU A 162 27.78 -2.18 0.11
C GLU A 162 28.00 -3.66 0.45
N THR A 163 29.26 -4.10 0.61
CA THR A 163 29.54 -5.48 1.01
C THR A 163 29.10 -5.75 2.44
N LEU A 164 29.34 -4.84 3.38
CA LEU A 164 28.87 -4.95 4.76
C LEU A 164 27.34 -5.02 4.84
N LEU A 165 26.66 -4.18 4.07
CA LEU A 165 25.20 -4.14 3.98
C LEU A 165 24.65 -5.45 3.41
N LEU A 166 25.27 -5.98 2.35
CA LEU A 166 24.86 -7.26 1.76
C LEU A 166 25.04 -8.41 2.76
N CYS A 167 26.16 -8.47 3.49
CA CYS A 167 26.39 -9.44 4.55
C CYS A 167 25.32 -9.36 5.65
N HIS A 168 25.00 -8.15 6.13
CA HIS A 168 23.95 -7.95 7.14
C HIS A 168 22.57 -8.39 6.62
N MET A 169 22.19 -8.01 5.39
CA MET A 169 20.88 -8.37 4.85
C MET A 169 20.73 -9.88 4.62
N VAL A 170 21.78 -10.57 4.16
CA VAL A 170 21.77 -12.03 4.00
C VAL A 170 21.68 -12.73 5.37
N PHE A 171 22.37 -12.21 6.38
CA PHE A 171 22.30 -12.73 7.75
C PHE A 171 20.86 -12.70 8.30
N TYR A 172 20.13 -11.59 8.11
CA TYR A 172 18.73 -11.49 8.54
C TYR A 172 17.74 -12.23 7.63
N LEU A 173 18.07 -12.48 6.37
CA LEU A 173 17.18 -13.18 5.44
C LEU A 173 16.95 -14.64 5.86
N TYR A 174 17.98 -15.34 6.34
CA TYR A 174 17.87 -16.74 6.73
C TYR A 174 16.83 -16.99 7.84
N PRO A 175 16.86 -16.31 9.01
CA PRO A 175 15.83 -16.49 10.03
C PRO A 175 14.46 -16.05 9.54
N VAL A 176 14.34 -14.97 8.76
CA VAL A 176 13.05 -14.52 8.21
C VAL A 176 12.43 -15.57 7.29
N LEU A 177 13.23 -16.24 6.44
CA LEU A 177 12.75 -17.33 5.58
C LEU A 177 12.26 -18.52 6.42
N PHE A 178 13.00 -18.89 7.46
CA PHE A 178 12.60 -19.95 8.37
C PHE A 178 11.27 -19.61 9.07
N LEU A 179 11.16 -18.42 9.68
CA LEU A 179 9.95 -17.97 10.34
C LEU A 179 8.76 -17.88 9.37
N SER A 180 8.97 -17.34 8.17
CA SER A 180 7.92 -17.23 7.14
C SER A 180 7.35 -18.61 6.78
N LYS A 181 8.21 -19.62 6.62
CA LYS A 181 7.79 -21.02 6.36
C LYS A 181 7.01 -21.62 7.53
N VAL A 182 7.44 -21.36 8.77
CA VAL A 182 6.71 -21.82 9.97
C VAL A 182 5.32 -21.16 10.04
N THR A 183 5.23 -19.86 9.81
CA THR A 183 3.95 -19.13 9.85
C THR A 183 3.01 -19.52 8.72
N GLU A 184 3.54 -19.82 7.53
CA GLU A 184 2.76 -20.34 6.40
C GLU A 184 2.16 -21.71 6.74
N THR A 185 2.94 -22.58 7.40
CA THR A 185 2.46 -23.88 7.87
C THR A 185 1.36 -23.75 8.93
N LEU A 186 1.45 -22.73 9.79
CA LEU A 186 0.48 -22.44 10.86
C LEU A 186 -0.69 -21.55 10.42
N LEU A 187 -0.68 -21.04 9.19
CA LEU A 187 -1.68 -20.13 8.64
C LEU A 187 -3.14 -20.62 8.78
N PRO A 188 -3.46 -21.94 8.63
CA PRO A 188 -4.83 -22.43 8.82
C PRO A 188 -5.41 -22.14 10.21
N VAL A 189 -4.56 -22.02 11.23
CA VAL A 189 -4.94 -21.67 12.61
C VAL A 189 -4.83 -20.17 12.83
N LEU A 190 -3.73 -19.55 12.37
CA LEU A 190 -3.46 -18.12 12.59
C LEU A 190 -4.47 -17.19 11.91
N LYS A 191 -5.17 -17.64 10.85
CA LYS A 191 -6.17 -16.83 10.13
C LYS A 191 -7.32 -16.31 10.99
N TYR A 192 -7.57 -16.90 12.16
CA TYR A 192 -8.63 -16.46 13.08
C TYR A 192 -8.17 -15.37 14.05
N SER A 193 -6.86 -15.11 14.14
CA SER A 193 -6.27 -14.08 14.99
C SER A 193 -5.71 -12.96 14.12
N SER A 194 -6.07 -11.74 14.44
CA SER A 194 -5.53 -10.55 13.78
C SER A 194 -4.03 -10.37 14.03
N LEU A 195 -3.53 -10.78 15.21
CA LEU A 195 -2.10 -10.87 15.49
C LEU A 195 -1.42 -11.92 14.60
N GLY A 196 -2.02 -13.10 14.46
CA GLY A 196 -1.49 -14.18 13.62
C GLY A 196 -1.35 -13.78 12.15
N LEU A 197 -2.39 -13.17 11.58
CA LEU A 197 -2.35 -12.62 10.22
C LEU A 197 -1.29 -11.52 10.08
N HIS A 198 -1.21 -10.62 11.08
CA HIS A 198 -0.22 -9.54 11.06
C HIS A 198 1.22 -10.04 11.12
N ILE A 199 1.51 -11.08 11.92
CA ILE A 199 2.83 -11.71 11.97
C ILE A 199 3.22 -12.24 10.59
N TYR A 200 2.28 -12.92 9.90
CA TYR A 200 2.51 -13.46 8.57
C TYR A 200 2.80 -12.33 7.56
N ASP A 201 1.93 -11.32 7.49
CA ASP A 201 2.08 -10.19 6.56
C ASP A 201 3.39 -9.42 6.83
N TRP A 202 3.73 -9.20 8.10
CA TRP A 202 4.96 -8.52 8.50
C TRP A 202 6.22 -9.28 8.07
N LEU A 203 6.24 -10.61 8.25
CA LEU A 203 7.35 -11.46 7.78
C LEU A 203 7.47 -11.46 6.26
N GLU A 204 6.35 -11.51 5.54
CA GLU A 204 6.35 -11.46 4.07
C GLU A 204 6.88 -10.11 3.55
N ASN A 205 6.46 -9.01 4.17
CA ASN A 205 6.93 -7.67 3.83
C ASN A 205 8.44 -7.50 4.12
N ILE A 206 8.94 -8.05 5.23
CA ILE A 206 10.38 -8.04 5.54
C ILE A 206 11.16 -8.89 4.53
N LYS A 207 10.67 -10.09 4.21
CA LYS A 207 11.25 -10.96 3.17
C LYS A 207 11.37 -10.20 1.85
N TRP A 208 10.31 -9.54 1.39
CA TRP A 208 10.31 -8.71 0.18
C TRP A 208 11.34 -7.58 0.25
N MET A 209 11.39 -6.84 1.36
CA MET A 209 12.34 -5.74 1.54
C MET A 209 13.80 -6.25 1.48
N LEU A 210 14.12 -7.32 2.21
CA LEU A 210 15.48 -7.88 2.26
C LEU A 210 15.94 -8.34 0.87
N VAL A 211 15.10 -9.09 0.15
CA VAL A 211 15.40 -9.55 -1.21
C VAL A 211 15.61 -8.37 -2.16
N THR A 212 14.76 -7.34 -2.06
CA THR A 212 14.84 -6.14 -2.92
C THR A 212 16.10 -5.33 -2.64
N VAL A 213 16.54 -5.21 -1.37
CA VAL A 213 17.76 -4.50 -1.01
C VAL A 213 19.01 -5.28 -1.45
N ILE A 214 19.03 -6.61 -1.31
CA ILE A 214 20.13 -7.47 -1.77
C ILE A 214 20.30 -7.34 -3.30
N HIS A 215 19.18 -7.38 -4.04
CA HIS A 215 19.21 -7.27 -5.51
C HIS A 215 19.76 -5.91 -5.98
N ASN A 216 19.33 -4.81 -5.37
CA ASN A 216 19.71 -3.45 -5.79
C ASN A 216 21.01 -2.93 -5.14
N LYS A 217 21.65 -3.70 -4.25
CA LYS A 217 22.83 -3.30 -3.45
C LYS A 217 22.65 -1.96 -2.73
N GLY A 218 21.43 -1.68 -2.25
CA GLY A 218 21.10 -0.43 -1.60
C GLY A 218 19.60 -0.23 -1.35
N PHE A 219 19.28 0.81 -0.57
CA PHE A 219 17.90 1.20 -0.29
C PHE A 219 17.34 2.06 -1.42
N ARG A 220 16.27 1.56 -2.04
CA ARG A 220 15.41 2.32 -2.96
C ARG A 220 14.38 3.12 -2.19
N LEU A 221 13.65 4.00 -2.86
CA LEU A 221 12.62 4.84 -2.25
C LEU A 221 11.56 4.00 -1.51
N LYS A 222 11.06 2.92 -2.14
CA LYS A 222 10.08 2.00 -1.52
C LYS A 222 10.65 1.26 -0.30
N THR A 223 11.85 0.67 -0.42
CA THR A 223 12.45 -0.15 0.65
C THR A 223 12.93 0.69 1.82
N GLY A 224 13.51 1.87 1.57
CA GLY A 224 13.86 2.84 2.62
C GLY A 224 12.63 3.36 3.36
N ASN A 225 11.50 3.54 2.65
CA ASN A 225 10.25 3.91 3.27
C ASN A 225 9.71 2.86 4.22
N TYR A 226 9.66 1.61 3.78
CA TYR A 226 9.22 0.51 4.63
C TYR A 226 10.15 0.28 5.82
N ALA A 227 11.48 0.37 5.62
CA ALA A 227 12.45 0.25 6.71
C ALA A 227 12.26 1.34 7.78
N LEU A 228 12.09 2.61 7.37
CA LEU A 228 11.85 3.69 8.32
C LEU A 228 10.49 3.53 9.01
N ALA A 229 9.45 3.09 8.30
CA ALA A 229 8.14 2.80 8.87
C ALA A 229 8.23 1.74 9.99
N ILE A 230 8.98 0.65 9.78
CA ILE A 230 9.24 -0.36 10.82
C ILE A 230 9.93 0.27 12.03
N ILE A 231 10.98 1.07 11.82
CA ILE A 231 11.73 1.69 12.93
C ILE A 231 10.80 2.60 13.73
N THR A 232 9.98 3.41 13.07
CA THR A 232 9.01 4.28 13.74
C THR A 232 7.89 3.50 14.43
N ASP A 233 7.45 2.38 13.85
CA ASP A 233 6.45 1.50 14.44
C ASP A 233 6.96 0.86 15.74
N VAL A 234 8.19 0.33 15.72
CA VAL A 234 8.90 -0.21 16.90
C VAL A 234 9.07 0.88 17.96
N ALA A 235 9.58 2.06 17.58
CA ALA A 235 9.82 3.16 18.53
C ALA A 235 8.52 3.63 19.19
N LEU A 236 7.46 3.81 18.40
CA LEU A 236 6.14 4.19 18.91
C LEU A 236 5.53 3.09 19.77
N GLY A 237 5.69 1.82 19.40
CA GLY A 237 5.27 0.68 20.20
C GLY A 237 5.96 0.65 21.57
N ILE A 238 7.28 0.79 21.63
CA ILE A 238 8.03 0.85 22.89
C ILE A 238 7.58 2.04 23.74
N PHE A 239 7.39 3.21 23.11
CA PHE A 239 6.89 4.40 23.81
C PHE A 239 5.51 4.18 24.43
N VAL A 240 4.55 3.66 23.66
CA VAL A 240 3.20 3.36 24.15
C VAL A 240 3.22 2.29 25.24
N LEU A 241 4.05 1.27 25.11
CA LEU A 241 4.16 0.22 26.13
C LEU A 241 4.69 0.77 27.45
N ARG A 242 5.73 1.62 27.40
CA ARG A 242 6.24 2.29 28.61
C ARG A 242 5.21 3.26 29.21
N LEU A 243 4.46 3.95 28.36
CA LEU A 243 3.38 4.81 28.82
C LEU A 243 2.29 4.00 29.52
N LEU A 244 1.95 2.83 28.98
CA LEU A 244 0.99 1.91 29.60
C LEU A 244 1.51 1.36 30.93
N GLU A 245 2.77 0.95 31.00
CA GLU A 245 3.43 0.54 32.25
C GLU A 245 3.43 1.66 33.30
N TYR A 246 3.52 2.92 32.88
CA TYR A 246 3.43 4.07 33.79
C TYR A 246 2.02 4.31 34.33
N TYR A 247 0.97 4.19 33.50
CA TYR A 247 -0.41 4.41 33.93
C TYR A 247 -1.04 3.22 34.66
N VAL A 248 -0.61 2.01 34.34
CA VAL A 248 -1.12 0.76 34.92
C VAL A 248 -0.11 0.33 35.99
N GLU A 249 -0.08 1.05 37.12
CA GLU A 249 0.77 0.73 38.27
C GLU A 249 0.53 -0.72 38.74
N ASP A 250 1.60 -1.54 38.78
CA ASP A 250 1.75 -2.90 39.34
C ASP A 250 0.62 -3.95 39.12
N MET A 251 -0.45 -3.63 38.40
CA MET A 251 -1.55 -4.54 38.10
C MET A 251 -1.18 -5.44 36.93
N LEU A 252 -1.41 -6.74 37.11
CA LEU A 252 -1.30 -7.71 36.03
C LEU A 252 -2.26 -7.35 34.86
N PRO A 253 -1.80 -7.34 33.60
CA PRO A 253 -2.63 -6.98 32.44
C PRO A 253 -3.89 -7.84 32.28
N SER A 254 -3.83 -9.10 32.69
CA SER A 254 -4.99 -10.01 32.75
C SER A 254 -6.06 -9.55 33.72
N GLN A 255 -5.67 -9.01 34.88
CA GLN A 255 -6.58 -8.45 35.87
C GLN A 255 -7.24 -7.19 35.34
N LEU A 256 -6.48 -6.33 34.65
CA LEU A 256 -7.03 -5.16 33.97
C LEU A 256 -8.08 -5.58 32.92
N LEU A 257 -7.80 -6.61 32.12
CA LEU A 257 -8.76 -7.13 31.16
C LEU A 257 -10.00 -7.69 31.86
N LEU A 258 -9.84 -8.46 32.94
CA LEU A 258 -10.96 -9.02 33.69
C LEU A 258 -11.84 -7.93 34.31
N ASN A 259 -11.26 -6.90 34.92
CA ASN A 259 -12.02 -5.78 35.50
C ASN A 259 -12.84 -5.05 34.41
N ASN A 260 -12.24 -4.83 33.22
CA ASN A 260 -12.96 -4.23 32.10
C ASN A 260 -14.04 -5.17 31.54
N ALA A 261 -13.76 -6.47 31.47
CA ALA A 261 -14.73 -7.47 31.03
C ALA A 261 -15.91 -7.60 32.02
N GLU A 262 -15.66 -7.47 33.32
CA GLU A 262 -16.69 -7.44 34.36
C GLU A 262 -17.65 -6.27 34.14
N ARG A 263 -17.10 -5.07 33.91
CA ARG A 263 -17.91 -3.89 33.60
C ARG A 263 -18.77 -4.07 32.34
N VAL A 264 -18.23 -4.71 31.30
CA VAL A 264 -18.99 -5.06 30.09
C VAL A 264 -20.10 -6.07 30.42
N VAL A 265 -19.80 -7.07 31.25
CA VAL A 265 -20.77 -8.07 31.70
C VAL A 265 -21.91 -7.43 32.52
N GLU A 266 -21.59 -6.54 33.46
CA GLU A 266 -22.56 -5.83 34.29
C GLU A 266 -23.47 -4.92 33.46
N THR A 267 -22.88 -4.08 32.60
CA THR A 267 -23.66 -3.22 31.71
C THR A 267 -24.57 -4.01 30.76
N LEU A 268 -24.15 -5.19 30.32
CA LEU A 268 -24.98 -6.07 29.51
C LEU A 268 -26.10 -6.74 30.32
N LYS A 269 -25.85 -7.11 31.57
CA LYS A 269 -26.88 -7.61 32.50
C LYS A 269 -27.94 -6.54 32.75
N ASP A 270 -27.53 -5.31 33.03
CA ASP A 270 -28.43 -4.18 33.24
C ASP A 270 -29.28 -3.89 32.00
N LEU A 271 -28.67 -3.94 30.82
CA LEU A 271 -29.39 -3.79 29.55
C LEU A 271 -30.47 -4.87 29.37
N ILE A 272 -30.19 -6.12 29.72
CA ILE A 272 -31.19 -7.20 29.63
C ILE A 272 -32.26 -7.03 30.70
N ASN A 273 -31.91 -6.66 31.92
CA ASN A 273 -32.89 -6.37 32.98
C ASN A 273 -33.83 -5.23 32.57
N TRP A 274 -33.29 -4.19 31.91
CA TRP A 274 -34.08 -3.11 31.32
C TRP A 274 -35.02 -3.61 30.21
N LEU A 275 -34.54 -4.51 29.33
CA LEU A 275 -35.37 -5.16 28.30
C LEU A 275 -36.48 -6.05 28.90
N MET A 276 -36.21 -6.74 30.00
CA MET A 276 -37.17 -7.58 30.72
C MET A 276 -38.31 -6.79 31.37
N GLY A 277 -38.10 -5.51 31.66
CA GLY A 277 -39.11 -4.60 32.19
C GLY A 277 -40.04 -4.03 31.10
N ALA A 278 -40.02 -2.71 30.94
CA ALA A 278 -40.81 -1.97 29.95
C ALA A 278 -39.90 -1.05 29.12
N PRO A 279 -39.12 -1.59 28.16
CA PRO A 279 -38.15 -0.82 27.42
C PRO A 279 -38.85 0.27 26.59
N ALA A 280 -38.47 1.54 26.82
CA ALA A 280 -39.07 2.71 26.18
C ALA A 280 -40.62 2.76 26.25
N GLY A 281 -41.22 2.17 27.29
CA GLY A 281 -42.68 2.09 27.45
C GLY A 281 -43.37 1.04 26.56
N LEU A 282 -42.61 0.22 25.83
CA LEU A 282 -43.17 -0.87 25.02
C LEU A 282 -43.61 -2.02 25.91
N LYS A 283 -44.90 -2.40 25.81
CA LYS A 283 -45.44 -3.57 26.47
C LYS A 283 -45.09 -4.84 25.70
N LEU A 284 -43.99 -5.47 26.09
CA LEU A 284 -43.54 -6.73 25.51
C LEU A 284 -44.37 -7.91 26.03
N ASN A 285 -44.32 -9.05 25.33
CA ASN A 285 -44.97 -10.27 25.79
C ASN A 285 -44.21 -10.82 27.02
N HIS A 286 -44.86 -10.82 28.18
CA HIS A 286 -44.21 -11.12 29.45
C HIS A 286 -43.56 -12.52 29.50
N ALA A 287 -44.24 -13.54 28.97
CA ALA A 287 -43.72 -14.92 29.00
C ALA A 287 -42.49 -15.08 28.12
N LEU A 288 -42.54 -14.57 26.88
CA LEU A 288 -41.40 -14.63 25.98
C LEU A 288 -40.24 -13.75 26.47
N ASN A 289 -40.54 -12.56 26.98
CA ASN A 289 -39.53 -11.64 27.50
C ASN A 289 -38.76 -12.26 28.69
N ASP A 290 -39.48 -12.91 29.61
CA ASP A 290 -38.86 -13.60 30.75
C ASP A 290 -37.94 -14.75 30.31
N ILE A 291 -38.41 -15.59 29.37
CA ILE A 291 -37.61 -16.72 28.84
C ILE A 291 -36.36 -16.21 28.11
N MET A 292 -36.50 -15.21 27.22
CA MET A 292 -35.36 -14.66 26.48
C MET A 292 -34.35 -13.97 27.40
N GLY A 293 -34.83 -13.19 28.36
CA GLY A 293 -33.99 -12.50 29.34
C GLY A 293 -33.17 -13.48 30.18
N LYS A 294 -33.83 -14.49 30.79
CA LYS A 294 -33.16 -15.54 31.56
C LYS A 294 -32.15 -16.32 30.71
N PHE A 295 -32.50 -16.65 29.47
CA PHE A 295 -31.61 -17.34 28.53
C PHE A 295 -30.34 -16.52 28.24
N PHE A 296 -30.45 -15.22 27.96
CA PHE A 296 -29.29 -14.39 27.68
C PHE A 296 -28.47 -14.08 28.93
N LEU A 297 -29.10 -13.83 30.08
CA LEU A 297 -28.40 -13.65 31.35
C LEU A 297 -27.57 -14.89 31.72
N TYR A 298 -28.11 -16.09 31.49
CA TYR A 298 -27.37 -17.33 31.70
C TYR A 298 -26.11 -17.42 30.82
N HIS A 299 -26.20 -17.04 29.53
CA HIS A 299 -25.04 -17.04 28.63
C HIS A 299 -23.96 -16.05 29.04
N ILE A 300 -24.36 -14.88 29.54
CA ILE A 300 -23.43 -13.88 30.07
C ILE A 300 -22.73 -14.41 31.31
N GLN A 301 -23.46 -15.04 32.22
CA GLN A 301 -22.89 -15.62 33.43
C GLN A 301 -21.94 -16.78 33.10
N LEU A 302 -22.30 -17.64 32.14
CA LEU A 302 -21.45 -18.73 31.66
C LEU A 302 -20.13 -18.18 31.11
N TRP A 303 -20.18 -17.11 30.31
CA TRP A 303 -19.00 -16.46 29.77
C TRP A 303 -18.11 -15.85 30.85
N TRP A 304 -18.71 -15.17 31.83
CA TRP A 304 -17.99 -14.61 32.97
C TRP A 304 -17.23 -15.67 33.76
N THR A 305 -17.90 -16.79 34.09
CA THR A 305 -17.27 -17.94 34.75
C THR A 305 -16.11 -18.50 33.93
N PHE A 306 -16.26 -18.58 32.60
CA PHE A 306 -15.18 -19.02 31.71
C PHE A 306 -13.97 -18.06 31.72
N LEU A 307 -14.20 -16.74 31.70
CA LEU A 307 -13.12 -15.75 31.79
C LEU A 307 -12.36 -15.86 33.12
N ILE A 308 -13.07 -16.01 34.24
CA ILE A 308 -12.43 -16.21 35.55
C ILE A 308 -11.59 -17.48 35.55
N PHE A 309 -12.13 -18.60 35.07
CA PHE A 309 -11.42 -19.88 35.03
C PHE A 309 -10.20 -19.87 34.09
N SER A 310 -10.25 -19.09 33.02
CA SER A 310 -9.15 -18.95 32.05
C SER A 310 -8.06 -17.97 32.48
N LYS A 311 -8.23 -17.22 33.58
CA LYS A 311 -7.25 -16.26 34.12
C LYS A 311 -5.80 -16.76 34.15
N PRO A 312 -5.44 -17.94 34.72
CA PRO A 312 -4.05 -18.38 34.77
C PRO A 312 -3.44 -18.61 33.38
N LEU A 313 -4.24 -19.06 32.41
CA LEU A 313 -3.81 -19.18 31.02
C LEU A 313 -3.61 -17.79 30.38
N MET A 314 -4.48 -16.84 30.69
CA MET A 314 -4.35 -15.46 30.24
C MET A 314 -3.09 -14.81 30.81
N ASP A 315 -2.73 -15.06 32.07
CA ASP A 315 -1.50 -14.57 32.70
C ASP A 315 -0.25 -15.01 31.90
N LEU A 316 -0.22 -16.26 31.45
CA LEU A 316 0.85 -16.77 30.58
C LEU A 316 0.79 -16.14 29.18
N ALA A 317 -0.40 -16.06 28.59
CA ALA A 317 -0.60 -15.49 27.26
C ALA A 317 -0.14 -14.03 27.20
N PHE A 318 -0.48 -13.22 28.20
CA PHE A 318 -0.08 -11.81 28.26
C PHE A 318 1.45 -11.63 28.29
N LYS A 319 2.20 -12.52 28.94
CA LYS A 319 3.68 -12.47 28.89
C LYS A 319 4.20 -12.60 27.46
N VAL A 320 3.61 -13.50 26.68
CA VAL A 320 3.95 -13.70 25.26
C VAL A 320 3.46 -12.52 24.42
N LEU A 321 2.24 -12.03 24.63
CA LEU A 321 1.68 -10.89 23.91
C LEU A 321 2.50 -9.62 24.14
N LEU A 322 2.99 -9.38 25.36
CA LEU A 322 3.89 -8.26 25.68
C LEU A 322 5.22 -8.34 24.92
N LEU A 323 5.76 -9.55 24.69
CA LEU A 323 6.95 -9.72 23.87
C LEU A 323 6.69 -9.30 22.42
N PHE A 324 5.57 -9.72 21.83
CA PHE A 324 5.14 -9.28 20.49
C PHE A 324 4.81 -7.78 20.45
N GLY A 325 4.24 -7.23 21.52
CA GLY A 325 3.94 -5.80 21.63
C GLY A 325 5.17 -4.90 21.56
N LYS A 326 6.37 -5.40 21.89
CA LYS A 326 7.63 -4.67 21.73
C LYS A 326 8.07 -4.53 20.27
N LEU A 327 7.51 -5.32 19.35
CA LEU A 327 7.84 -5.25 17.92
C LEU A 327 7.19 -4.07 17.19
N GLY A 328 6.20 -3.40 17.80
CA GLY A 328 5.64 -2.16 17.26
C GLY A 328 4.21 -1.87 17.68
N ILE A 329 3.75 -0.64 17.42
CA ILE A 329 2.38 -0.22 17.69
C ILE A 329 1.38 -0.99 16.82
N THR A 330 1.77 -1.40 15.61
CA THR A 330 0.92 -2.22 14.74
C THR A 330 0.64 -3.61 15.35
N PHE A 331 1.63 -4.22 16.02
CA PHE A 331 1.45 -5.46 16.78
C PHE A 331 0.51 -5.25 17.97
N GLN A 332 0.67 -4.14 18.71
CA GLN A 332 -0.20 -3.81 19.83
C GLN A 332 -1.66 -3.61 19.40
N ILE A 333 -1.90 -2.97 18.26
CA ILE A 333 -3.25 -2.80 17.69
C ILE A 333 -3.87 -4.16 17.32
N SER A 334 -3.09 -5.07 16.72
CA SER A 334 -3.56 -6.43 16.43
C SER A 334 -3.87 -7.21 17.71
N ILE A 335 -3.02 -7.11 18.74
CA ILE A 335 -3.30 -7.71 20.05
C ILE A 335 -4.60 -7.14 20.63
N ALA A 336 -4.78 -5.81 20.60
CA ALA A 336 -5.99 -5.16 21.08
C ALA A 336 -7.24 -5.60 20.32
N ALA A 337 -7.16 -5.80 19.01
CA ALA A 337 -8.25 -6.32 18.20
C ALA A 337 -8.65 -7.75 18.58
N ASP A 338 -7.67 -8.62 18.86
CA ASP A 338 -7.92 -9.99 19.34
C ASP A 338 -8.52 -10.02 20.76
N LEU A 339 -8.01 -9.19 21.67
CA LEU A 339 -8.57 -9.04 23.02
C LEU A 339 -9.99 -8.48 22.98
N PHE A 340 -10.26 -7.52 22.10
CA PHE A 340 -11.61 -6.99 21.88
C PHE A 340 -12.55 -8.06 21.33
N ALA A 341 -12.11 -8.88 20.38
CA ALA A 341 -12.88 -10.00 19.85
C ALA A 341 -13.19 -11.05 20.94
N LEU A 342 -12.22 -11.33 21.83
CA LEU A 342 -12.40 -12.19 22.99
C LEU A 342 -13.45 -11.61 23.94
N VAL A 343 -13.28 -10.37 24.41
CA VAL A 343 -14.20 -9.74 25.38
C VAL A 343 -15.62 -9.64 24.81
N SER A 344 -15.77 -9.31 23.52
CA SER A 344 -17.09 -9.17 22.86
C SER A 344 -17.71 -10.47 22.36
N PHE A 345 -17.06 -11.62 22.56
CA PHE A 345 -17.51 -12.92 22.03
C PHE A 345 -18.93 -13.30 22.48
N HIS A 346 -19.23 -13.17 23.77
CA HIS A 346 -20.56 -13.50 24.31
C HIS A 346 -21.66 -12.61 23.71
N THR A 347 -21.38 -11.34 23.45
CA THR A 347 -22.32 -10.42 22.79
C THR A 347 -22.57 -10.86 21.34
N TYR A 348 -21.54 -11.35 20.63
CA TYR A 348 -21.72 -11.94 19.30
C TYR A 348 -22.62 -13.20 19.34
N CYS A 349 -22.42 -14.10 20.30
CA CYS A 349 -23.27 -15.28 20.47
C CYS A 349 -24.73 -14.92 20.71
N ILE A 350 -24.99 -13.95 21.60
CA ILE A 350 -26.34 -13.45 21.88
C ILE A 350 -26.97 -12.83 20.63
N TYR A 351 -26.21 -12.02 19.88
CA TYR A 351 -26.64 -11.48 18.60
C TYR A 351 -27.03 -12.59 17.61
N VAL A 352 -26.23 -13.65 17.49
CA VAL A 352 -26.52 -14.79 16.60
C VAL A 352 -27.86 -15.43 16.99
N TYR A 353 -28.09 -15.67 18.28
CA TYR A 353 -29.37 -16.24 18.74
C TYR A 353 -30.55 -15.31 18.44
N ALA A 354 -30.43 -14.02 18.75
CA ALA A 354 -31.48 -13.04 18.50
C ALA A 354 -31.79 -12.91 17.00
N ALA A 355 -30.76 -12.84 16.14
CA ALA A 355 -30.92 -12.77 14.68
C ALA A 355 -31.58 -14.03 14.11
N ARG A 356 -31.19 -15.22 14.59
CA ARG A 356 -31.80 -16.49 14.16
C ARG A 356 -33.26 -16.58 14.57
N LEU A 357 -33.58 -16.22 15.81
CA LEU A 357 -34.95 -16.23 16.31
C LEU A 357 -35.83 -15.25 15.52
N PHE A 358 -35.36 -14.02 15.31
CA PHE A 358 -36.06 -13.01 14.50
C PHE A 358 -36.26 -13.49 13.05
N ASN A 359 -35.24 -14.11 12.45
CA ASN A 359 -35.35 -14.66 11.09
C ASN A 359 -36.37 -15.80 11.00
N ILE A 360 -36.41 -16.71 11.97
CA ILE A 360 -37.40 -17.79 12.05
C ILE A 360 -38.80 -17.20 12.16
N GLN A 361 -39.00 -16.20 13.02
CA GLN A 361 -40.29 -15.56 13.20
C GLN A 361 -40.75 -14.80 11.96
N LEU A 362 -39.86 -14.04 11.31
CA LEU A 362 -40.18 -13.33 10.06
C LEU A 362 -40.57 -14.31 8.94
N ARG A 363 -39.83 -15.42 8.78
CA ARG A 363 -40.16 -16.48 7.83
C ARG A 363 -41.47 -17.17 8.17
N GLY A 364 -41.73 -17.43 9.45
CA GLY A 364 -42.96 -18.02 9.96
C GLY A 364 -44.17 -17.15 9.66
N ILE A 365 -44.12 -15.87 10.03
CA ILE A 365 -45.16 -14.88 9.72
C ILE A 365 -45.38 -14.79 8.20
N THR A 366 -44.31 -14.73 7.40
CA THR A 366 -44.43 -14.67 5.94
C THR A 366 -45.08 -15.93 5.36
N ALA A 367 -44.78 -17.11 5.91
CA ALA A 367 -45.38 -18.37 5.48
C ALA A 367 -46.86 -18.45 5.87
N LEU A 368 -47.19 -18.09 7.11
CA LEU A 368 -48.57 -18.08 7.61
C LEU A 368 -49.42 -17.00 6.93
N PHE A 369 -48.85 -15.84 6.61
CA PHE A 369 -49.53 -14.80 5.83
C PHE A 369 -49.91 -15.30 4.43
N ARG A 370 -49.02 -16.06 3.77
CA ARG A 370 -49.35 -16.70 2.49
C ARG A 370 -50.46 -17.73 2.66
N LEU A 371 -50.47 -18.49 3.76
CA LEU A 371 -51.52 -19.45 4.08
C LEU A 371 -52.90 -18.78 4.15
N PHE A 372 -53.05 -17.59 4.76
CA PHE A 372 -54.33 -16.84 4.71
C PHE A 372 -54.78 -16.45 3.33
N LEU A 373 -53.82 -16.11 2.47
CA LEU A 373 -54.11 -15.74 1.10
C LEU A 373 -54.38 -16.96 0.20
N GLY A 374 -54.42 -18.18 0.75
CA GLY A 374 -54.54 -19.41 -0.04
C GLY A 374 -53.33 -19.66 -0.95
N LYS A 375 -52.15 -19.22 -0.53
CA LYS A 375 -50.91 -19.24 -1.32
C LYS A 375 -49.82 -20.08 -0.63
N LYS A 376 -49.00 -20.76 -1.42
CA LYS A 376 -47.85 -21.56 -0.95
C LYS A 376 -46.61 -21.24 -1.79
N LYS A 377 -45.45 -21.05 -1.15
CA LYS A 377 -44.19 -20.95 -1.89
C LYS A 377 -43.75 -22.34 -2.34
N ASN A 378 -43.52 -22.50 -3.64
CA ASN A 378 -42.98 -23.70 -4.24
C ASN A 378 -41.47 -23.55 -4.39
N PRO A 379 -40.65 -24.27 -3.60
CA PRO A 379 -39.20 -24.15 -3.69
C PRO A 379 -38.63 -24.70 -5.00
N LEU A 380 -39.28 -25.69 -5.63
CA LEU A 380 -38.82 -26.31 -6.88
C LEU A 380 -38.94 -25.35 -8.06
N ARG A 381 -40.01 -24.54 -8.09
CA ARG A 381 -40.29 -23.57 -9.16
C ARG A 381 -39.98 -22.12 -8.78
N GLN A 382 -39.44 -21.90 -7.58
CA GLN A 382 -39.12 -20.58 -7.01
C GLN A 382 -40.25 -19.53 -7.11
N ARG A 383 -41.51 -19.97 -7.11
CA ARG A 383 -42.69 -19.09 -7.26
C ARG A 383 -43.73 -19.33 -6.16
N VAL A 384 -44.71 -18.45 -6.06
CA VAL A 384 -45.85 -18.59 -5.13
C VAL A 384 -47.05 -19.10 -5.91
N ASP A 385 -47.51 -20.30 -5.58
CA ASP A 385 -48.65 -20.97 -6.21
C ASP A 385 -49.90 -20.82 -5.33
N SER A 386 -51.09 -20.81 -5.95
CA SER A 386 -52.37 -20.96 -5.22
C SER A 386 -52.51 -22.40 -4.70
N CYS A 387 -53.01 -22.56 -3.48
CA CYS A 387 -53.20 -23.85 -2.84
C CYS A 387 -54.54 -23.84 -2.09
N GLN A 388 -55.35 -24.87 -2.30
CA GLN A 388 -56.60 -25.05 -1.57
C GLN A 388 -56.30 -25.65 -0.21
N TYR A 389 -56.58 -24.89 0.85
CA TYR A 389 -56.44 -25.32 2.24
C TYR A 389 -57.81 -25.71 2.80
N GLN A 390 -57.85 -26.73 3.66
CA GLN A 390 -59.06 -27.07 4.42
C GLN A 390 -59.34 -25.99 5.48
N THR A 391 -60.60 -25.89 5.91
CA THR A 391 -61.03 -24.93 6.94
C THR A 391 -60.22 -25.05 8.22
N ASP A 392 -59.93 -26.27 8.66
CA ASP A 392 -59.18 -26.53 9.90
C ASP A 392 -57.73 -26.06 9.80
N GLN A 393 -57.12 -26.21 8.61
CA GLN A 393 -55.75 -25.75 8.33
C GLN A 393 -55.69 -24.22 8.32
N LEU A 394 -56.70 -23.55 7.76
CA LEU A 394 -56.81 -22.10 7.76
C LEU A 394 -57.02 -21.56 9.18
N PHE A 395 -57.86 -22.22 9.98
CA PHE A 395 -58.09 -21.87 11.37
C PHE A 395 -56.80 -21.98 12.20
N LEU A 396 -56.12 -23.13 12.16
CA LEU A 396 -54.86 -23.34 12.87
C LEU A 396 -53.76 -22.37 12.41
N GLY A 397 -53.71 -22.10 11.10
CA GLY A 397 -52.84 -21.08 10.53
C GLY A 397 -53.12 -19.70 11.13
N THR A 398 -54.40 -19.32 11.25
CA THR A 398 -54.84 -18.00 11.76
C THR A 398 -54.46 -17.80 13.21
N LEU A 399 -54.70 -18.81 14.03
CA LEU A 399 -54.29 -18.82 15.43
C LEU A 399 -52.76 -18.71 15.55
N SER A 400 -52.03 -19.53 14.80
CA SER A 400 -50.55 -19.51 14.81
C SER A 400 -49.99 -18.16 14.36
N PHE A 401 -50.54 -17.55 13.30
CA PHE A 401 -50.11 -16.24 12.84
C PHE A 401 -50.33 -15.16 13.88
N THR A 402 -51.51 -15.16 14.51
CA THR A 402 -51.86 -14.19 15.53
C THR A 402 -50.89 -14.29 16.70
N ILE A 403 -50.55 -15.51 17.15
CA ILE A 403 -49.51 -15.75 18.17
C ILE A 403 -48.15 -15.21 17.70
N PHE A 404 -47.69 -15.59 16.51
CA PHE A 404 -46.39 -15.14 15.98
C PHE A 404 -46.32 -13.62 15.82
N LEU A 405 -47.41 -12.98 15.39
CA LEU A 405 -47.51 -11.53 15.23
C LEU A 405 -47.44 -10.82 16.58
N PHE A 406 -48.15 -11.31 17.61
CA PHE A 406 -48.10 -10.71 18.95
C PHE A 406 -46.79 -10.98 19.70
N LEU A 407 -46.06 -12.04 19.37
CA LEU A 407 -44.71 -12.29 19.91
C LEU A 407 -43.64 -11.45 19.21
N MET A 408 -43.91 -10.94 18.00
CA MET A 408 -42.91 -10.30 17.14
C MET A 408 -42.29 -9.02 17.72
N PRO A 409 -43.04 -8.11 18.38
CA PRO A 409 -42.44 -6.93 19.00
C PRO A 409 -41.33 -7.27 19.98
N THR A 410 -41.50 -8.35 20.77
CA THR A 410 -40.51 -8.79 21.76
C THR A 410 -39.21 -9.19 21.08
N THR A 411 -39.26 -10.11 20.10
CA THR A 411 -38.04 -10.56 19.41
C THR A 411 -37.40 -9.45 18.58
N TRP A 412 -38.20 -8.54 18.01
CA TRP A 412 -37.72 -7.41 17.24
C TRP A 412 -36.92 -6.43 18.10
N VAL A 413 -37.36 -6.13 19.31
CA VAL A 413 -36.62 -5.24 20.24
C VAL A 413 -35.27 -5.88 20.62
N TYR A 414 -35.26 -7.14 21.05
CA TYR A 414 -34.01 -7.85 21.36
C TYR A 414 -33.07 -7.90 20.15
N TYR A 415 -33.58 -8.28 18.98
CA TYR A 415 -32.81 -8.30 17.75
C TYR A 415 -32.20 -6.94 17.43
N THR A 416 -32.97 -5.86 17.56
CA THR A 416 -32.50 -4.50 17.25
C THR A 416 -31.36 -4.08 18.18
N VAL A 417 -31.52 -4.25 19.49
CA VAL A 417 -30.49 -3.87 20.48
C VAL A 417 -29.18 -4.64 20.24
N PHE A 418 -29.26 -5.96 20.08
CA PHE A 418 -28.05 -6.76 19.84
C PHE A 418 -27.44 -6.55 18.45
N THR A 419 -28.23 -6.16 17.45
CA THR A 419 -27.72 -5.76 16.14
C THR A 419 -26.98 -4.43 16.23
N LEU A 420 -27.47 -3.46 17.00
CA LEU A 420 -26.78 -2.19 17.23
C LEU A 420 -25.43 -2.41 17.94
N LEU A 421 -25.40 -3.26 18.98
CA LEU A 421 -24.16 -3.65 19.63
C LEU A 421 -23.19 -4.34 18.65
N ARG A 422 -23.70 -5.26 17.80
CA ARG A 422 -22.88 -5.92 16.79
C ARG A 422 -22.30 -4.95 15.78
N LEU A 423 -23.08 -3.97 15.30
CA LEU A 423 -22.62 -2.94 14.38
C LEU A 423 -21.55 -2.05 15.03
N ALA A 424 -21.73 -1.67 16.29
CA ALA A 424 -20.72 -0.93 17.04
C ALA A 424 -19.41 -1.73 17.16
N SER A 425 -19.49 -3.02 17.50
CA SER A 425 -18.30 -3.88 17.59
C SER A 425 -17.60 -4.08 16.24
N ILE A 426 -18.34 -4.31 15.15
CA ILE A 426 -17.75 -4.38 13.80
C ILE A 426 -17.12 -3.05 13.42
N GLY A 427 -17.77 -1.93 13.72
CA GLY A 427 -17.26 -0.58 13.46
C GLY A 427 -15.94 -0.32 14.18
N PHE A 428 -15.86 -0.66 15.47
CA PHE A 428 -14.64 -0.51 16.26
C PHE A 428 -13.52 -1.44 15.78
N GLY A 429 -13.81 -2.72 15.51
CA GLY A 429 -12.82 -3.64 14.93
C GLY A 429 -12.31 -3.18 13.57
N GLY A 430 -13.19 -2.69 12.70
CA GLY A 430 -12.83 -2.12 11.41
C GLY A 430 -12.00 -0.84 11.53
N PHE A 431 -12.26 -0.01 12.55
CA PHE A 431 -11.43 1.15 12.88
C PHE A 431 -10.01 0.73 13.25
N LEU A 432 -9.83 -0.26 14.14
CA LEU A 432 -8.51 -0.77 14.50
C LEU A 432 -7.74 -1.31 13.29
N THR A 433 -8.38 -2.11 12.44
CA THR A 433 -7.77 -2.65 11.21
C THR A 433 -7.32 -1.53 10.25
N ARG A 434 -8.15 -0.49 10.07
CA ARG A 434 -7.80 0.66 9.23
C ARG A 434 -6.69 1.51 9.83
N LEU A 435 -6.73 1.74 11.14
CA LEU A 435 -5.67 2.47 11.85
C LEU A 435 -4.32 1.76 11.67
N LYS A 436 -4.30 0.44 11.84
CA LYS A 436 -3.13 -0.40 11.57
C LYS A 436 -2.62 -0.24 10.14
N PHE A 437 -3.52 -0.36 9.15
CA PHE A 437 -3.17 -0.19 7.74
C PHE A 437 -2.54 1.17 7.45
N TYR A 438 -3.14 2.26 7.96
CA TYR A 438 -2.59 3.59 7.74
C TYR A 438 -1.20 3.74 8.35
N LEU A 439 -0.98 3.24 9.57
CA LEU A 439 0.32 3.26 10.23
C LEU A 439 1.41 2.51 9.43
N GLN A 440 1.08 1.37 8.83
CA GLN A 440 2.02 0.60 7.99
C GLN A 440 2.38 1.32 6.68
N VAL A 441 1.45 2.14 6.16
CA VAL A 441 1.56 2.75 4.84
C VAL A 441 2.04 4.22 4.92
N VAL A 442 2.18 4.81 6.11
CA VAL A 442 2.66 6.19 6.27
C VAL A 442 4.07 6.32 5.69
N PRO A 443 4.27 7.15 4.65
CA PRO A 443 5.50 7.10 3.91
C PRO A 443 6.51 8.16 4.41
N ILE A 444 6.92 8.02 5.67
CA ILE A 444 7.73 9.01 6.43
C ILE A 444 9.05 9.34 5.72
N TYR A 445 9.74 8.32 5.21
CA TYR A 445 11.03 8.50 4.53
C TYR A 445 10.86 9.30 3.23
N THR A 446 9.81 8.95 2.47
CA THR A 446 9.53 9.62 1.20
C THR A 446 9.02 11.03 1.41
N PHE A 447 8.31 11.27 2.51
CA PHE A 447 7.86 12.61 2.90
C PHE A 447 9.05 13.52 3.11
N TRP A 448 10.06 13.07 3.86
CA TRP A 448 11.27 13.87 4.09
C TRP A 448 12.05 14.12 2.79
N LYS A 449 12.20 13.10 1.95
CA LYS A 449 12.83 13.25 0.61
C LYS A 449 12.07 14.19 -0.31
N TRP A 450 10.74 14.14 -0.27
CA TRP A 450 9.85 15.01 -1.04
C TRP A 450 9.92 16.46 -0.54
N LEU A 451 9.91 16.66 0.78
CA LEU A 451 10.03 17.98 1.42
C LEU A 451 11.37 18.65 1.07
N LEU A 452 12.46 17.88 1.09
CA LEU A 452 13.79 18.34 0.69
C LEU A 452 14.00 18.44 -0.83
N ARG A 453 12.95 18.21 -1.64
CA ARG A 453 12.99 18.21 -3.12
C ARG A 453 14.12 17.33 -3.69
N SER A 454 14.32 16.15 -3.10
CA SER A 454 15.31 15.19 -3.58
C SER A 454 14.96 14.68 -4.99
N TYR A 455 15.99 14.55 -5.84
CA TYR A 455 15.87 14.03 -7.21
C TYR A 455 15.20 12.65 -7.30
N SER A 456 15.32 11.82 -6.26
CA SER A 456 14.65 10.51 -6.19
C SER A 456 13.12 10.56 -6.25
N THR A 457 12.52 11.70 -5.91
CA THR A 457 11.06 11.92 -5.91
C THR A 457 10.54 12.61 -7.17
N CYS A 458 11.41 12.93 -8.12
CA CYS A 458 11.01 13.54 -9.37
C CYS A 458 10.38 12.52 -10.32
N SER A 459 9.33 12.96 -11.03
CA SER A 459 8.57 12.09 -11.95
C SER A 459 8.32 12.72 -13.31
N THR A 460 8.16 14.04 -13.37
CA THR A 460 7.80 14.76 -14.60
C THR A 460 8.98 15.59 -15.10
N VAL A 461 9.03 15.75 -16.41
CA VAL A 461 10.02 16.58 -17.10
C VAL A 461 9.41 17.95 -17.35
N ASP A 462 10.08 19.00 -16.92
CA ASP A 462 9.78 20.38 -17.29
C ASP A 462 10.83 20.88 -18.28
N ILE A 463 10.36 21.44 -19.39
CA ILE A 463 11.20 21.89 -20.50
C ILE A 463 11.09 23.41 -20.57
N LYS A 464 12.20 24.10 -20.32
CA LYS A 464 12.30 25.55 -20.44
C LYS A 464 13.10 25.90 -21.68
N LEU A 465 12.54 26.75 -22.52
CA LEU A 465 13.23 27.31 -23.68
C LEU A 465 14.35 28.25 -23.19
N HIS A 466 15.56 28.08 -23.70
CA HIS A 466 16.59 29.11 -23.54
C HIS A 466 16.34 30.22 -24.59
N PRO A 467 16.29 31.49 -24.18
CA PRO A 467 16.12 32.60 -25.12
C PRO A 467 17.44 32.82 -25.88
N CYS A 468 17.68 32.03 -26.93
CA CYS A 468 18.76 32.30 -27.88
C CYS A 468 18.25 33.27 -28.95
N CYS A 469 18.91 34.43 -29.07
CA CYS A 469 18.77 35.32 -30.20
C CYS A 469 19.59 34.79 -31.40
N ALA A 470 18.94 34.60 -32.54
CA ALA A 470 19.52 34.63 -33.89
C ALA A 470 20.40 33.46 -34.42
N GLU A 471 20.09 32.19 -34.13
CA GLU A 471 20.66 31.02 -34.85
C GLU A 471 19.60 29.92 -35.16
N PRO A 472 19.80 29.02 -36.15
CA PRO A 472 18.82 27.99 -36.52
C PRO A 472 18.67 26.83 -35.51
N ILE A 473 19.34 26.90 -34.35
CA ILE A 473 19.40 25.84 -33.34
C ILE A 473 18.50 26.19 -32.17
N THR A 474 17.56 25.29 -31.82
CA THR A 474 16.70 25.46 -30.65
C THR A 474 17.30 24.75 -29.45
N THR A 475 17.67 25.51 -28.41
CA THR A 475 18.20 24.98 -27.14
C THR A 475 17.08 24.89 -26.09
N LEU A 476 16.84 23.68 -25.60
CA LEU A 476 15.85 23.38 -24.57
C LEU A 476 16.57 22.90 -23.31
N SER A 477 16.24 23.48 -22.15
CA SER A 477 16.73 23.01 -20.86
C SER A 477 15.69 22.10 -20.22
N MET A 478 16.11 20.88 -19.90
CA MET A 478 15.30 19.84 -19.28
C MET A 478 15.59 19.81 -17.78
N THR A 479 14.58 20.12 -16.97
CA THR A 479 14.64 20.01 -15.51
C THR A 479 13.61 19.02 -15.00
N MET A 480 13.92 18.33 -13.90
CA MET A 480 13.02 17.34 -13.32
C MET A 480 12.15 17.98 -12.24
N VAL A 481 10.84 17.77 -12.32
CA VAL A 481 9.86 18.30 -11.36
C VAL A 481 9.43 17.19 -10.39
N VAL A 482 9.34 17.59 -9.12
CA VAL A 482 8.89 16.74 -8.01
C VAL A 482 7.44 16.35 -8.21
N ALA A 483 7.13 15.06 -8.03
CA ALA A 483 5.78 14.55 -8.19
C ALA A 483 4.80 15.14 -7.14
N PRO A 484 3.49 15.26 -7.48
CA PRO A 484 2.47 15.58 -6.48
C PRO A 484 2.46 14.57 -5.34
N TRP A 485 2.34 15.03 -4.09
CA TRP A 485 2.45 14.18 -2.89
C TRP A 485 1.54 12.95 -2.92
N ARG A 486 0.28 13.10 -3.34
CA ARG A 486 -0.68 11.98 -3.45
C ARG A 486 -0.18 10.88 -4.41
N HIS A 487 0.48 11.26 -5.49
CA HIS A 487 1.04 10.31 -6.46
C HIS A 487 2.28 9.62 -5.87
N THR A 488 3.18 10.38 -5.25
CA THR A 488 4.35 9.87 -4.53
C THR A 488 3.95 8.84 -3.47
N TRP A 489 2.98 9.18 -2.61
CA TRP A 489 2.49 8.28 -1.56
C TRP A 489 2.02 6.95 -2.16
N LYS A 490 1.08 6.99 -3.12
CA LYS A 490 0.52 5.76 -3.72
C LYS A 490 1.58 4.85 -4.33
N ARG A 491 2.62 5.40 -4.96
CA ARG A 491 3.70 4.60 -5.54
C ARG A 491 4.71 4.07 -4.52
N CYS A 492 4.73 4.60 -3.30
CA CYS A 492 5.67 4.20 -2.24
C CYS A 492 5.09 3.18 -1.26
N ILE A 493 3.84 2.75 -1.47
CA ILE A 493 3.22 1.64 -0.76
C ILE A 493 3.90 0.33 -1.20
N PRO A 494 4.31 -0.56 -0.27
CA PRO A 494 4.82 -1.88 -0.62
C PRO A 494 3.78 -2.67 -1.42
N ASP A 495 4.23 -3.36 -2.47
CA ASP A 495 3.34 -4.08 -3.40
C ASP A 495 2.65 -5.31 -2.74
N THR A 496 3.15 -5.73 -1.58
CA THR A 496 2.64 -6.81 -0.74
C THR A 496 1.47 -6.38 0.17
N VAL A 497 1.24 -5.08 0.35
CA VAL A 497 0.17 -4.58 1.23
C VAL A 497 -1.13 -4.43 0.45
N ILE A 498 -2.12 -5.27 0.77
CA ILE A 498 -3.43 -5.27 0.11
C ILE A 498 -4.26 -4.09 0.63
N CYS A 499 -4.74 -3.24 -0.29
CA CYS A 499 -5.67 -2.17 0.07
C CYS A 499 -7.06 -2.74 0.39
N HIS A 500 -7.64 -2.33 1.52
CA HIS A 500 -8.98 -2.77 1.91
C HIS A 500 -10.05 -2.34 0.90
N PRO A 501 -10.98 -3.25 0.52
CA PRO A 501 -12.06 -2.93 -0.38
C PRO A 501 -13.06 -1.94 0.24
N ALA A 502 -13.84 -1.29 -0.61
CA ALA A 502 -14.92 -0.40 -0.16
C ALA A 502 -16.01 -1.18 0.59
N ILE A 503 -16.63 -0.55 1.59
CA ILE A 503 -17.71 -1.17 2.36
C ILE A 503 -18.97 -1.28 1.50
N GLU A 504 -19.52 -2.49 1.39
CA GLU A 504 -20.80 -2.75 0.74
C GLU A 504 -22.00 -2.46 1.65
N TRP A 505 -22.33 -1.19 1.85
CA TRP A 505 -23.43 -0.74 2.72
C TRP A 505 -24.79 -1.38 2.36
N ARG A 506 -25.05 -1.61 1.07
CA ARG A 506 -26.31 -2.21 0.60
C ARG A 506 -26.47 -3.66 1.07
N THR A 507 -25.38 -4.44 1.04
CA THR A 507 -25.36 -5.84 1.48
C THR A 507 -25.59 -5.92 2.99
N ILE A 508 -24.94 -5.04 3.76
CA ILE A 508 -25.13 -4.94 5.21
C ILE A 508 -26.59 -4.60 5.56
N LEU A 509 -27.16 -3.57 4.92
CA LEU A 509 -28.54 -3.14 5.18
C LEU A 509 -29.55 -4.25 4.83
N HIS A 510 -29.36 -4.92 3.69
CA HIS A 510 -30.19 -6.06 3.31
C HIS A 510 -30.12 -7.19 4.36
N ASN A 511 -28.94 -7.49 4.88
CA ASN A 511 -28.77 -8.53 5.89
C ASN A 511 -29.48 -8.18 7.20
N ILE A 512 -29.43 -6.92 7.63
CA ILE A 512 -30.13 -6.44 8.83
C ILE A 512 -31.64 -6.58 8.66
N ILE A 513 -32.21 -6.09 7.55
CA ILE A 513 -33.65 -6.13 7.32
C ILE A 513 -34.21 -7.55 7.38
N TRP A 514 -33.46 -8.52 6.86
CA TRP A 514 -33.88 -9.92 6.83
C TRP A 514 -33.38 -10.75 8.02
N GLY A 515 -32.73 -10.17 9.03
CA GLY A 515 -32.19 -10.93 10.16
C GLY A 515 -31.11 -11.95 9.77
N LYS A 516 -30.36 -11.70 8.69
CA LYS A 516 -29.20 -12.51 8.31
C LYS A 516 -27.99 -12.09 9.15
N LEU A 517 -27.07 -13.03 9.38
CA LEU A 517 -25.87 -12.79 10.19
C LEU A 517 -24.95 -11.76 9.53
N LEU A 518 -24.33 -10.93 10.37
CA LEU A 518 -23.38 -9.91 9.97
C LEU A 518 -21.97 -10.40 10.29
N TYR A 519 -21.19 -10.66 9.24
CA TYR A 519 -19.79 -11.04 9.35
C TYR A 519 -18.91 -9.78 9.30
N PRO A 520 -17.77 -9.76 10.02
CA PRO A 520 -16.78 -8.71 9.85
C PRO A 520 -16.24 -8.77 8.42
N LEU A 521 -16.11 -7.60 7.78
CA LEU A 521 -15.61 -7.42 6.42
C LEU A 521 -14.08 -7.33 6.38
#